data_AF-A0A0L8GA57-F1
#
_entry.id   AF-A0A0L8GA57-F1
#
_cell.length_a   1.000
_cell.length_b   1.000
_cell.length_c   1.000
_cell.angle_alpha   90.00
_cell.angle_beta   90.00
_cell.angle_gamma   90.00
#
_symmetry.space_group_name_H-M   'P 1'
#
loop_
_entity.id
_entity.type
_entity.pdbx_description
1 polymer ?
#
loop_
_entity_poly.entity_id
_entity_poly.type
_entity_poly.pdbx_seq_one_letter_code
_entity_poly.pdbx_strand_id
1 'polypeptide(L)'
;VEVFICTSPLIGNYRYCVREKYEWVENHFGSDWSSKIIMTTDKTVINGHLLIDDRPHIRGAMKHPSWKHILFSACHNNKMTFPESKRQLENWLNGEWRGLISEFKKKHQIE
;
A
#
# COMPACT_ATOMS: atom_id res chain seq x y z
N VAL A 1 -5.81 -10.96 9.55
CA VAL A 1 -5.18 -10.30 8.39
C VAL A 1 -3.92 -9.65 8.91
N GLU A 2 -2.78 -9.89 8.26
CA GLU A 2 -1.54 -9.20 8.63
C GLU A 2 -1.39 -7.91 7.82
N VAL A 3 -0.93 -6.84 8.47
CA VAL A 3 -0.85 -5.49 7.89
C VAL A 3 0.54 -4.90 8.13
N PHE A 4 1.10 -4.29 7.08
CA PHE A 4 2.35 -3.55 7.11
C PHE A 4 2.17 -2.19 6.42
N ILE A 5 2.87 -1.18 6.91
CA ILE A 5 2.96 0.15 6.29
C ILE A 5 4.15 0.14 5.35
N CYS A 6 3.91 -0.10 4.05
CA CYS A 6 4.96 -0.09 3.03
C CYS A 6 5.10 1.30 2.40
N THR A 7 6.16 2.03 2.77
CA THR A 7 6.35 3.44 2.39
C THR A 7 7.73 3.70 1.79
N SER A 8 7.83 4.73 0.95
CA SER A 8 9.11 5.12 0.33
C SER A 8 9.63 6.41 0.96
N PRO A 9 10.94 6.48 1.29
CA PRO A 9 11.56 7.73 1.75
C PRO A 9 11.81 8.67 0.57
N LEU A 10 11.97 9.96 0.86
CA LEU A 10 12.42 10.93 -0.14
C LEU A 10 13.92 10.73 -0.44
N ILE A 11 14.23 10.32 -1.67
CA ILE A 11 15.62 10.13 -2.11
C ILE A 11 16.32 11.49 -2.21
N GLY A 12 17.54 11.57 -1.68
CA GLY A 12 18.32 12.80 -1.55
C GLY A 12 18.03 13.59 -0.25
N ASN A 13 16.84 13.43 0.35
CA ASN A 13 16.42 14.16 1.55
C ASN A 13 15.86 13.23 2.65
N TYR A 14 16.46 12.05 2.80
CA TYR A 14 15.93 10.99 3.67
C TYR A 14 16.02 11.31 5.17
N ARG A 15 16.97 12.17 5.59
CA ARG A 15 17.33 12.37 7.00
C ARG A 15 16.13 12.70 7.89
N TYR A 16 15.27 13.61 7.44
CA TYR A 16 14.06 14.00 8.18
C TYR A 16 12.88 13.09 7.85
N CYS A 17 12.70 12.77 6.57
CA CYS A 17 11.60 11.96 6.06
C CYS A 17 11.48 10.59 6.76
N VAL A 18 12.60 9.91 6.98
CA VAL A 18 12.64 8.60 7.63
C VAL A 18 12.12 8.71 9.06
N ARG A 19 12.74 9.57 9.87
CA ARG A 19 12.39 9.72 11.29
C ARG A 19 10.94 10.17 11.46
N GLU A 20 10.53 11.20 10.72
CA GLU A 20 9.19 11.78 10.83
C GLU A 20 8.09 10.78 10.43
N LYS A 21 8.36 9.85 9.50
CA LYS A 21 7.41 8.78 9.18
C LYS A 21 7.21 7.80 10.34
N TYR A 22 8.28 7.45 11.06
CA TYR A 22 8.16 6.58 12.24
C TYR A 22 7.42 7.31 13.37
N GLU A 23 7.82 8.54 13.68
CA GLU A 23 7.17 9.39 14.69
C GLU A 23 5.68 9.59 14.37
N TRP A 24 5.33 9.83 13.10
CA TRP A 24 3.93 9.99 12.70
C TRP A 24 3.11 8.72 12.90
N VAL A 25 3.66 7.55 12.56
CA VAL A 25 2.98 6.26 12.77
C VAL A 25 2.79 5.99 14.26
N GLU A 26 3.83 6.19 15.07
CA GLU A 26 3.75 6.03 16.52
C GLU A 26 2.69 6.95 17.14
N ASN A 27 2.65 8.21 16.73
CA ASN A 27 1.68 9.19 17.25
C ASN A 27 0.22 8.85 16.92
N HIS A 28 -0.06 8.21 15.79
CA HIS A 28 -1.44 7.94 15.34
C HIS A 28 -1.90 6.50 15.60
N PHE A 29 -0.98 5.54 15.64
CA PHE A 29 -1.29 4.12 15.77
C PHE A 29 -0.68 3.46 17.01
N GLY A 30 0.21 4.14 17.72
CA GLY A 30 0.94 3.62 18.88
C GLY A 30 2.29 2.99 18.51
N SER A 31 3.16 2.86 19.50
CA SER A 31 4.55 2.39 19.35
C SER A 31 4.68 1.00 18.69
N ASP A 32 3.70 0.11 18.94
CA ASP A 32 3.73 -1.25 18.39
C ASP A 32 3.65 -1.27 16.86
N TRP A 33 3.04 -0.25 16.25
CA TRP A 33 2.93 -0.13 14.79
C TRP A 33 4.24 0.26 14.12
N SER A 34 5.21 0.83 14.86
CA SER A 34 6.54 1.12 14.32
C SER A 34 7.24 -0.17 13.82
N SER A 35 6.96 -1.32 14.45
CA SER A 35 7.45 -2.63 14.02
C SER A 35 6.83 -3.14 12.71
N LYS A 36 5.75 -2.50 12.24
CA LYS A 36 5.02 -2.85 11.02
C LYS A 36 5.39 -1.95 9.83
N ILE A 37 6.34 -1.03 9.98
CA ILE A 37 6.82 -0.17 8.89
C ILE A 37 7.84 -0.93 8.04
N ILE A 38 7.57 -1.02 6.74
CA ILE A 38 8.54 -1.48 5.73
C ILE A 38 8.89 -0.27 4.88
N MET A 39 10.12 0.24 5.06
CA MET A 39 10.59 1.39 4.31
C MET A 39 11.47 0.96 3.14
N THR A 40 11.02 1.26 1.93
CA THR A 40 11.71 0.85 0.70
C THR A 40 11.42 1.80 -0.45
N THR A 41 12.40 2.02 -1.32
CA THR A 41 12.22 2.73 -2.59
C THR A 41 11.63 1.82 -3.67
N ASP A 42 11.75 0.51 -3.48
CA ASP A 42 11.25 -0.51 -4.37
C ASP A 42 10.25 -1.40 -3.62
N LYS A 43 8.96 -1.17 -3.86
CA LYS A 43 7.90 -1.99 -3.27
C LYS A 43 7.73 -3.34 -3.99
N THR A 44 8.31 -3.49 -5.18
CA THR A 44 8.14 -4.70 -6.01
C THR A 44 8.86 -5.91 -5.42
N VAL A 45 9.89 -5.69 -4.60
CA VAL A 45 10.61 -6.74 -3.88
C VAL A 45 9.95 -7.16 -2.56
N ILE A 46 8.91 -6.43 -2.12
CA ILE A 46 8.20 -6.75 -0.88
C ILE A 46 7.16 -7.82 -1.15
N ASN A 47 7.20 -8.91 -0.36
CA ASN A 47 6.22 -9.97 -0.49
C ASN A 47 4.92 -9.62 0.25
N GLY A 48 3.79 -9.80 -0.42
CA GLY A 48 2.47 -9.60 0.17
C GLY A 48 1.36 -9.99 -0.79
N HIS A 49 0.12 -10.00 -0.30
CA HIS A 49 -1.04 -10.37 -1.11
C HIS A 49 -1.66 -9.18 -1.85
N LEU A 50 -1.71 -8.04 -1.17
CA LEU A 50 -2.35 -6.81 -1.64
C LEU A 50 -1.43 -5.63 -1.34
N LEU A 51 -1.35 -4.69 -2.27
CA LEU A 51 -0.73 -3.38 -2.04
C LEU A 51 -1.78 -2.31 -2.37
N ILE A 52 -2.23 -1.56 -1.35
CA ILE A 52 -3.12 -0.42 -1.50
C ILE A 52 -2.23 0.83 -1.55
N ASP A 53 -2.21 1.52 -2.69
CA ASP A 53 -1.28 2.61 -2.96
C ASP A 53 -1.85 3.53 -4.04
N ASP A 54 -1.68 4.84 -3.88
CA ASP A 54 -2.22 5.86 -4.77
C ASP A 54 -1.38 6.08 -6.03
N ARG A 55 -0.16 5.57 -6.08
CA ARG A 55 0.69 5.64 -7.27
C ARG A 55 0.12 4.74 -8.38
N PRO A 56 -0.27 5.28 -9.55
CA PRO A 56 -0.92 4.51 -10.62
C PRO A 56 -0.10 3.33 -11.14
N HIS A 57 1.20 3.56 -11.28
CA HIS A 57 2.17 2.62 -11.83
C HIS A 57 3.36 2.47 -10.89
N ILE A 58 3.40 1.35 -10.18
CA ILE A 58 4.52 0.97 -9.30
C ILE A 58 5.46 0.08 -10.11
N ARG A 59 6.74 0.47 -10.16
CA ARG A 59 7.80 -0.22 -10.90
C ARG A 59 9.01 -0.41 -10.00
N GLY A 60 9.83 -1.40 -10.33
CA GLY A 60 11.02 -1.76 -9.57
C GLY A 60 11.73 -2.95 -10.22
N ALA A 61 12.56 -3.63 -9.44
CA ALA A 61 13.35 -4.77 -9.88
C ALA A 61 12.49 -6.00 -10.25
N MET A 62 11.38 -6.23 -9.54
CA MET A 62 10.50 -7.37 -9.82
C MET A 62 9.49 -7.03 -10.91
N LYS A 63 9.56 -7.77 -12.03
CA LYS A 63 8.61 -7.65 -13.15
C LYS A 63 7.20 -8.11 -12.78
N HIS A 64 7.10 -9.07 -11.87
CA HIS A 64 5.84 -9.64 -11.39
C HIS A 64 5.85 -9.65 -9.85
N PRO A 65 5.53 -8.51 -9.21
CA PRO A 65 5.37 -8.45 -7.75
C PRO A 65 4.32 -9.45 -7.28
N SER A 66 4.47 -10.03 -6.08
CA SER A 66 3.51 -11.02 -5.58
C SER A 66 2.15 -10.41 -5.20
N TRP A 67 2.13 -9.12 -4.86
CA TRP A 67 0.91 -8.42 -4.46
C TRP A 67 0.07 -8.00 -5.67
N LYS A 68 -1.25 -8.09 -5.50
CA LYS A 68 -2.20 -7.40 -6.39
C LYS A 68 -2.26 -5.92 -6.00
N HIS A 69 -1.98 -5.04 -6.96
CA HIS A 69 -2.13 -3.59 -6.77
C HIS A 69 -3.60 -3.18 -6.75
N ILE A 70 -4.01 -2.53 -5.66
CA ILE A 70 -5.27 -1.83 -5.52
C ILE A 70 -4.96 -0.33 -5.56
N LEU A 71 -5.47 0.36 -6.57
CA LEU A 71 -5.24 1.80 -6.69
C LEU A 71 -6.12 2.53 -5.68
N PHE A 72 -5.50 3.28 -4.77
CA PHE A 72 -6.25 4.18 -3.89
C PHE A 72 -6.52 5.50 -4.61
N SER A 73 -7.77 5.97 -4.59
CA SER A 73 -8.15 7.22 -5.26
C SER A 73 -7.52 8.43 -4.59
N ALA A 74 -6.92 9.31 -5.39
CA ALA A 74 -6.28 10.53 -4.95
C ALA A 74 -6.48 11.65 -5.99
N CYS A 75 -6.27 12.90 -5.58
CA CYS A 75 -6.50 14.07 -6.44
C CYS A 75 -5.64 14.09 -7.72
N HIS A 76 -4.49 13.41 -7.72
CA HIS A 76 -3.57 13.36 -8.86
C HIS A 76 -3.82 12.20 -9.83
N ASN A 77 -4.57 11.17 -9.41
CA ASN A 77 -4.87 9.99 -10.23
C ASN A 77 -6.34 9.92 -10.70
N ASN A 78 -7.21 10.79 -10.19
CA ASN A 78 -8.67 10.79 -10.46
C ASN A 78 -9.08 11.02 -11.94
N LYS A 79 -8.22 11.67 -12.74
CA LYS A 79 -8.48 11.91 -14.18
C LYS A 79 -7.88 10.84 -15.08
N MET A 80 -7.22 9.84 -14.51
CA MET A 80 -6.59 8.77 -15.27
C MET A 80 -7.59 7.68 -15.60
N THR A 81 -7.55 7.19 -16.84
CA THR A 81 -8.33 6.03 -17.26
C THR A 81 -7.53 4.75 -17.03
N PHE A 82 -8.15 3.78 -16.38
CA PHE A 82 -7.57 2.46 -16.13
C PHE A 82 -8.39 1.37 -16.81
N PRO A 83 -7.76 0.24 -17.20
CA PRO A 83 -8.51 -0.91 -17.69
C PRO A 83 -9.47 -1.42 -16.61
N GLU A 84 -10.59 -2.03 -17.01
CA GLU A 84 -11.61 -2.57 -16.09
C GLU A 84 -11.05 -3.60 -15.09
N SER A 85 -9.94 -4.25 -15.45
CA SER A 85 -9.25 -5.21 -14.58
C SER A 85 -8.52 -4.55 -13.40
N LYS A 86 -8.26 -3.23 -13.44
CA LYS A 86 -7.62 -2.47 -12.36
C LYS A 86 -8.64 -2.22 -11.25
N ARG A 87 -8.43 -2.87 -10.11
CA ARG A 87 -9.26 -2.61 -8.93
C ARG A 87 -8.85 -1.31 -8.25
N GLN A 88 -9.85 -0.50 -7.91
CA GLN A 88 -9.69 0.78 -7.22
C GLN A 88 -10.37 0.73 -5.85
N LEU A 89 -9.91 1.57 -4.93
CA LEU A 89 -10.52 1.81 -3.62
C LEU A 89 -10.68 3.32 -3.46
N GLU A 90 -11.91 3.80 -3.46
CA GLU A 90 -12.21 5.24 -3.50
C GLU A 90 -11.91 5.95 -2.17
N ASN A 91 -12.18 5.27 -1.05
CA ASN A 91 -12.03 5.81 0.29
C ASN A 91 -11.99 4.69 1.33
N TRP A 92 -11.71 5.06 2.58
CA TRP A 92 -11.73 4.13 3.72
C TRP A 92 -13.08 4.08 4.46
N LEU A 93 -13.94 5.09 4.28
CA LEU A 93 -15.11 5.37 5.13
C LEU A 93 -16.28 4.40 4.90
N ASN A 94 -16.49 3.99 3.65
CA ASN A 94 -17.61 3.12 3.28
C ASN A 94 -17.36 1.63 3.59
N GLY A 95 -16.16 1.26 4.02
CA GLY A 95 -15.82 -0.12 4.40
C GLY A 95 -15.62 -1.09 3.23
N GLU A 96 -15.62 -0.64 1.98
CA GLU A 96 -15.47 -1.52 0.79
C GLU A 96 -14.17 -2.33 0.79
N TRP A 97 -13.12 -1.81 1.44
CA TRP A 97 -11.87 -2.51 1.64
C TRP A 97 -12.04 -3.87 2.34
N ARG A 98 -13.07 -4.03 3.19
CA ARG A 98 -13.39 -5.32 3.84
C ARG A 98 -13.83 -6.35 2.82
N GLY A 99 -14.72 -5.95 1.90
CA GLY A 99 -15.16 -6.80 0.79
C GLY A 99 -13.99 -7.21 -0.10
N LEU A 100 -13.09 -6.28 -0.40
CA LEU A 100 -11.88 -6.54 -1.18
C LEU A 100 -11.01 -7.63 -0.54
N ILE A 101 -10.75 -7.54 0.76
CA ILE A 101 -9.95 -8.52 1.49
C ILE A 101 -10.66 -9.88 1.54
N SER A 102 -11.96 -9.90 1.85
CA SER A 102 -12.76 -11.13 1.94
C SER A 102 -12.84 -11.86 0.60
N GLU A 103 -13.02 -11.14 -0.51
CA GLU A 103 -13.00 -11.71 -1.85
C GLU A 103 -11.64 -12.30 -2.20
N PHE A 104 -10.55 -11.60 -1.86
CA PHE A 104 -9.20 -12.11 -2.09
C PHE A 104 -8.96 -13.41 -1.32
N LYS A 105 -9.32 -13.44 -0.02
CA LYS A 105 -9.22 -14.63 0.83
C LYS A 105 -9.99 -15.81 0.24
N LYS A 106 -11.27 -15.59 -0.11
CA LYS A 106 -12.14 -16.60 -0.71
C LYS A 106 -11.56 -17.16 -2.00
N LYS A 107 -11.06 -16.29 -2.88
CA LYS A 107 -10.48 -16.69 -4.17
C LYS A 107 -9.23 -17.57 -4.03
N HIS A 108 -8.41 -17.32 -3.00
CA HIS A 108 -7.14 -18.01 -2.79
C HIS A 108 -7.21 -19.07 -1.70
N GLN A 109 -8.41 -19.37 -1.17
CA GLN A 109 -8.62 -20.36 -0.10
C GLN A 109 -7.75 -20.08 1.14
N ILE A 110 -7.56 -18.79 1.46
CA ILE A 110 -6.81 -18.33 2.62
C ILE A 110 -7.80 -18.14 3.78
N GLU A 111 -7.55 -18.80 4.91
CA GLU A 111 -8.31 -18.65 6.16
C GLU A 111 -8.25 -17.22 6.72
#